data_AF-Q1JQH0-F1
#
_entry.id   AF-Q1JQH0-F1
#
_cell.length_a   1.000
_cell.length_b   1.000
_cell.length_c   1.000
_cell.angle_alpha   90.00
_cell.angle_beta   90.00
_cell.angle_gamma   90.00
#
_symmetry.space_group_name_H-M   'P 1'
#
loop_
_entity.id
_entity.type
_entity.pdbx_description
1 polymer ?
#
loop_
_entity_poly.entity_id
_entity_poly.type
_entity_poly.pdbx_seq_one_letter_code
_entity_poly.pdbx_strand_id
1 'polypeptide(L)' 'VWSKQKRKDLADENPNIHNAELSKTLGNLWREMSAEDKKPYQEESEKIRKRHREEHPDY' A
#
# COMPACT_ATOMS: atom_id res chain seq x y z
N VAL A 1 -1.46 3.14 -0.24
CA VAL A 1 -0.83 3.97 0.81
C VAL A 1 0.39 3.26 1.38
N TRP A 2 0.20 2.16 2.12
CA TRP A 2 1.29 1.36 2.71
C TRP A 2 2.32 0.83 1.70
N SER A 3 1.86 0.15 0.64
CA SER A 3 2.75 -0.49 -0.35
C SER A 3 3.66 0.52 -1.06
N LYS A 4 3.23 1.76 -1.23
CA LYS A 4 4.01 2.82 -1.88
C LYS A 4 5.15 3.29 -0.97
N GLN A 5 4.86 3.47 0.32
CA GLN A 5 5.86 3.83 1.33
C GLN A 5 6.88 2.70 1.47
N LYS A 6 6.43 1.46 1.73
CA LYS A 6 7.35 0.34 1.96
C LYS A 6 8.14 -0.06 0.74
N ARG A 7 7.61 0.13 -0.47
CA ARG A 7 8.39 -0.04 -1.70
C ARG A 7 9.56 0.92 -1.77
N LYS A 8 9.35 2.19 -1.39
CA LYS A 8 10.41 3.19 -1.39
C LYS A 8 11.50 2.80 -0.40
N ASP A 9 11.13 2.46 0.83
CA ASP A 9 12.08 2.00 1.85
C ASP A 9 12.92 0.82 1.34
N LEU A 10 12.28 -0.21 0.77
CA LEU A 10 12.98 -1.38 0.26
C LEU A 10 13.85 -1.09 -0.98
N ALA A 11 13.44 -0.15 -1.83
CA ALA A 11 14.23 0.29 -2.98
C ALA A 11 15.44 1.13 -2.54
N ASP A 12 15.28 1.93 -1.48
CA ASP A 12 16.38 2.72 -0.89
C ASP A 12 17.40 1.79 -0.19
N GLU A 13 16.93 0.72 0.48
CA GLU A 13 17.79 -0.31 1.06
C GLU A 13 18.42 -1.22 0.00
N ASN A 14 17.71 -1.50 -1.10
CA ASN A 14 18.14 -2.42 -2.15
C ASN A 14 17.95 -1.79 -3.55
N PRO A 15 18.82 -0.86 -3.96
CA PRO A 15 18.68 -0.12 -5.21
C PRO A 15 18.80 -0.99 -6.48
N ASN A 16 19.35 -2.20 -6.36
CA ASN A 16 19.51 -3.15 -7.46
C ASN A 16 18.34 -4.15 -7.59
N ILE A 17 17.39 -4.15 -6.65
CA ILE A 17 16.22 -5.04 -6.73
C ILE A 17 15.22 -4.50 -7.77
N HIS A 18 14.70 -5.39 -8.60
CA HIS A 18 13.62 -5.06 -9.52
C HIS A 18 12.29 -4.79 -8.80
N ASN A 19 11.54 -3.81 -9.30
CA ASN A 19 10.25 -3.40 -8.73
C ASN A 19 9.20 -4.53 -8.72
N ALA A 20 9.32 -5.48 -9.67
CA ALA A 20 8.50 -6.69 -9.70
C ALA A 20 8.71 -7.57 -8.46
N GLU A 21 9.97 -7.75 -8.05
CA GLU A 21 10.35 -8.47 -6.84
C GLU A 21 9.83 -7.74 -5.59
N LEU A 22 10.03 -6.42 -5.51
CA LEU A 22 9.48 -5.62 -4.41
C LEU A 22 7.97 -5.77 -4.30
N SER A 23 7.26 -5.75 -5.42
CA SER A 23 5.80 -5.88 -5.43
C SER A 23 5.34 -7.26 -4.96
N LYS A 24 6.07 -8.34 -5.31
CA LYS A 24 5.84 -9.69 -4.77
C LYS A 24 6.03 -9.72 -3.26
N THR A 25 7.17 -9.22 -2.77
CA THR A 25 7.50 -9.18 -1.35
C THR A 25 6.48 -8.38 -0.56
N LEU A 26 6.13 -7.18 -1.03
CA LEU A 26 5.12 -6.32 -0.41
C LEU A 26 3.74 -6.99 -0.35
N GLY A 27 3.36 -7.72 -1.39
CA GLY A 27 2.11 -8.48 -1.41
C GLY A 27 2.07 -9.58 -0.35
N ASN A 28 3.19 -10.29 -0.16
CA ASN A 28 3.33 -11.30 0.89
C ASN A 28 3.32 -10.67 2.27
N LEU A 29 4.14 -9.64 2.49
CA LEU A 29 4.24 -8.93 3.77
C LEU A 29 2.89 -8.32 4.16
N TRP A 30 2.14 -7.78 3.21
CA TRP A 30 0.76 -7.32 3.45
C TRP A 30 -0.19 -8.43 3.85
N ARG A 31 -0.03 -9.66 3.32
CA ARG A 31 -0.84 -10.81 3.76
C ARG A 31 -0.47 -11.23 5.17
N GLU A 32 0.83 -11.27 5.47
CA GLU A 32 1.40 -11.69 6.76
C GLU A 32 1.22 -10.67 7.89
N MET A 33 1.06 -9.38 7.57
CA MET A 33 0.76 -8.36 8.57
C MET A 33 -0.51 -8.71 9.37
N SER A 34 -0.58 -8.26 10.62
CA SER A 34 -1.76 -8.44 11.46
C SER A 34 -2.90 -7.51 11.04
N ALA A 35 -4.13 -7.86 11.41
CA ALA A 35 -5.29 -7.01 11.14
C ALA A 35 -5.13 -5.62 11.79
N GLU A 36 -4.54 -5.55 12.97
CA GLU A 36 -4.26 -4.30 13.70
C GLU A 36 -3.29 -3.40 12.94
N ASP A 37 -2.21 -3.95 12.39
CA ASP A 37 -1.24 -3.17 11.60
C ASP A 37 -1.80 -2.72 10.25
N LYS A 38 -2.70 -3.52 9.65
CA LYS A 38 -3.38 -3.16 8.40
C LYS A 38 -4.46 -2.12 8.61
N LYS A 39 -5.10 -2.10 9.79
CA LYS A 39 -6.26 -1.26 10.11
C LYS A 39 -6.06 0.21 9.72
N PRO A 40 -5.00 0.93 10.15
CA PRO A 40 -4.83 2.33 9.77
C PRO A 40 -4.73 2.53 8.26
N TYR A 41 -4.07 1.62 7.55
CA TYR A 41 -3.93 1.71 6.08
C TYR A 41 -5.21 1.35 5.33
N GLN A 42 -6.04 0.46 5.89
CA GLN A 42 -7.36 0.14 5.36
C GLN A 42 -8.32 1.32 5.56
N GLU A 43 -8.36 1.91 6.76
CA GLU A 43 -9.15 3.10 7.06
C GLU A 43 -8.74 4.29 6.17
N GLU A 44 -7.43 4.52 5.98
CA GLU A 44 -6.93 5.54 5.06
C GLU A 44 -7.39 5.26 3.61
N SER A 45 -7.30 4.01 3.17
CA SER A 45 -7.74 3.62 1.82
C SER A 45 -9.24 3.78 1.63
N GLU A 46 -10.04 3.47 2.64
CA GLU A 46 -11.48 3.69 2.63
C GLU A 46 -11.83 5.18 2.62
N LYS A 47 -11.11 5.99 3.39
CA LYS A 47 -11.28 7.44 3.41
C LYS A 47 -10.98 8.06 2.05
N ILE A 48 -9.88 7.65 1.42
CA ILE A 48 -9.52 8.07 0.05
C ILE A 48 -10.61 7.65 -0.93
N ARG A 49 -11.09 6.40 -0.84
CA ARG A 49 -12.14 5.89 -1.74
C ARG A 49 -13.46 6.63 -1.54
N LYS A 50 -13.85 6.92 -0.30
CA LYS A 50 -15.05 7.68 0.03
C LYS A 50 -14.96 9.09 -0.53
N ARG A 51 -13.84 9.77 -0.28
CA ARG A 51 -13.57 11.09 -0.82
C ARG A 51 -13.64 11.10 -2.35
N HIS A 52 -13.01 10.14 -3.02
CA HIS A 52 -13.07 10.04 -4.48
C HIS A 52 -14.50 9.83 -4.99
N ARG A 53 -15.33 9.04 -4.31
CA ARG A 53 -16.75 8.88 -4.68
C ARG A 53 -17.55 10.17 -4.49
N GLU A 54 -17.24 10.94 -3.45
CA GLU A 54 -17.90 12.24 -3.19
C GLU A 54 -17.45 13.31 -4.19
N GLU A 55 -16.16 13.33 -4.55
CA GLU A 55 -15.57 14.26 -5.53
C GLU A 55 -15.92 13.89 -6.99
N HIS A 56 -16.15 12.61 -7.27
CA HIS A 56 -16.51 12.08 -8.58
C HIS A 56 -17.78 11.22 -8.52
N PRO A 57 -18.96 11.85 -8.34
CA PRO A 57 -20.23 11.13 -8.23
C PRO A 57 -20.68 10.46 -9.55
N ASP A 58 -20.15 10.87 -10.70
CA ASP A 58 -20.50 10.38 -12.05
C ASP A 58 -19.51 9.36 -12.65
N TYR A 59 -18.66 8.73 -11.82
CA TYR A 59 -17.77 7.64 -12.27
C TYR A 59 -18.48 6.27 -12.30
#